data_AF-A0A934CKL9-F1
#
_entry.id   AF-A0A934CKL9-F1
#
_cell.length_a   1.000
_cell.length_b   1.000
_cell.length_c   1.000
_cell.angle_alpha   90.00
_cell.angle_beta   90.00
_cell.angle_gamma   90.00
#
_symmetry.space_group_name_H-M   'P 1'
#
loop_
_entity.id
_entity.type
_entity.pdbx_description
1 polymer ?
#
loop_
_entity_poly.entity_id
_entity_poly.type
_entity_poly.pdbx_seq_one_letter_code
_entity_poly.pdbx_strand_id
1 'polypeptide(L)'
;MKYATFLLGLLLIAPLYARAADPSVASFIAGSYSLRSGQSASFSWSVANAGGYSFIIPCTVGLKFKRTNGTVFPCDTLMPSTLTAIDGIDLSVWNLSGTSKSFTARVIPKDALGADFFSGHRDVSVAIDPVTNPIESMGGATAASSSAPYTLSWVGGLIDGVNLSISCGRTVRTTSSLYPRGDTPCNTPLFAGGLPASGSLVLSFDNDDVAVQNITLTLTPMMAPSIYNGLQTESITVAISSNIAPEAMTTAFATSANLDRIPEGSPVPFSWTTSAATGSNIRFSCNEHIAIAITAGSASSTPKCATLAFAAALPANGTGTIIFSNDNFASESITAILVPARANGGFDATRGKELSFRVLPKGVPVAVPATTNIKTQTTALHATTAIVPAKKVFTKSLVRGTSGAEVRALQEFLKKDSTLYPEGIVNGVYGPATERAVKRLQVKYKLGNQSTPGYGGVGPITRGLLNSLVK
;
A
#
# COMPACT_ATOMS: atom_id res chain seq x y z
N MET A 1 -0.76 80.69 101.87
CA MET A 1 -0.27 81.38 100.66
C MET A 1 -0.08 80.36 99.56
N LYS A 2 -0.68 80.61 98.39
CA LYS A 2 -0.67 79.76 97.19
C LYS A 2 0.75 79.56 96.67
N TYR A 3 1.15 78.36 96.27
CA TYR A 3 2.07 78.15 95.15
C TYR A 3 1.76 76.85 94.43
N ALA A 4 1.78 76.94 93.10
CA ALA A 4 1.15 76.07 92.13
C ALA A 4 1.88 74.73 91.96
N THR A 5 1.09 73.66 91.85
CA THR A 5 1.52 72.33 91.41
C THR A 5 1.84 72.40 89.91
N PHE A 6 3.13 72.34 89.56
CA PHE A 6 3.57 72.23 88.17
C PHE A 6 3.58 70.75 87.78
N LEU A 7 2.55 70.31 87.06
CA LEU A 7 2.48 68.97 86.46
C LEU A 7 3.40 68.96 85.22
N LEU A 8 4.52 68.26 85.31
CA LEU A 8 5.43 68.02 84.20
C LEU A 8 4.81 66.96 83.27
N GLY A 9 4.16 67.40 82.19
CA GLY A 9 3.62 66.50 81.17
C GLY A 9 4.74 65.83 80.37
N LEU A 10 4.97 64.54 80.61
CA LEU A 10 5.84 63.71 79.78
C LEU A 10 5.12 63.45 78.44
N LEU A 11 5.48 64.18 77.39
CA LEU A 11 4.97 63.97 76.04
C LEU A 11 5.60 62.67 75.48
N LEU A 12 4.90 61.54 75.60
CA LEU A 12 5.24 60.32 74.86
C LEU A 12 4.97 60.56 73.38
N ILE A 13 6.01 60.92 72.62
CA ILE A 13 6.00 60.84 71.16
C ILE A 13 6.15 59.37 70.79
N ALA A 14 5.03 58.67 70.64
CA ALA A 14 5.04 57.38 69.96
C ALA A 14 5.37 57.63 68.48
N PRO A 15 6.43 57.04 67.90
CA PRO A 15 6.65 57.12 66.47
C PRO A 15 5.48 56.41 65.78
N LEU A 16 4.65 57.18 65.08
CA LEU A 16 3.75 56.65 64.05
C LEU A 16 4.63 56.04 62.96
N TYR A 17 4.97 54.76 63.10
CA TYR A 17 5.43 53.96 61.97
C TYR A 17 4.25 53.84 61.00
N ALA A 18 4.12 54.81 60.09
CA ALA A 18 3.35 54.61 58.88
C ALA A 18 4.01 53.45 58.15
N ARG A 19 3.41 52.25 58.24
CA ARG A 19 3.85 51.12 57.41
C ARG A 19 3.63 51.54 55.95
N ALA A 20 4.71 51.61 55.19
CA ALA A 20 4.62 51.71 53.75
C ALA A 20 3.72 50.56 53.27
N ALA A 21 2.73 50.87 52.43
CA ALA A 21 1.84 49.86 51.90
C ALA A 21 2.65 48.83 51.08
N ASP A 22 2.35 47.55 51.25
CA ASP A 22 3.09 46.49 50.57
C ASP A 22 2.94 46.61 49.03
N PRO A 23 4.01 46.38 48.25
CA PRO A 23 3.95 46.34 46.79
C PRO A 23 2.96 45.28 46.31
N SER A 24 2.09 45.64 45.37
CA SER A 24 1.06 44.72 44.86
C SER A 24 0.78 44.94 43.38
N VAL A 25 0.27 43.90 42.70
CA VAL A 25 -0.31 44.04 41.36
C VAL A 25 -1.76 44.48 41.50
N ALA A 26 -2.07 45.68 41.04
CA ALA A 26 -3.41 46.29 41.14
C ALA A 26 -4.38 45.67 40.12
N SER A 27 -3.93 45.45 38.89
CA SER A 27 -4.68 44.75 37.85
C SER A 27 -3.76 43.86 37.02
N PHE A 28 -4.28 42.72 36.57
CA PHE A 28 -3.62 41.88 35.58
C PHE A 28 -4.69 41.11 34.80
N ILE A 29 -4.82 41.41 33.51
CA ILE A 29 -5.87 40.86 32.65
C ILE A 29 -5.28 40.37 31.32
N ALA A 30 -5.89 39.31 30.78
CA ALA A 30 -5.67 38.90 29.41
C ALA A 30 -6.81 39.41 28.52
N GLY A 31 -6.48 39.79 27.28
CA GLY A 31 -7.48 40.17 26.27
C GLY A 31 -8.36 39.01 25.83
N SER A 32 -7.90 37.77 26.02
CA SER A 32 -8.69 36.54 25.80
C SER A 32 -8.15 35.41 26.68
N TYR A 33 -9.05 34.56 27.17
CA TYR A 33 -8.71 33.42 28.04
C TYR A 33 -8.67 32.07 27.30
N SER A 34 -9.07 32.07 26.03
CA SER A 34 -8.98 30.92 25.12
C SER A 34 -8.47 31.39 23.76
N LEU A 35 -7.45 30.75 23.23
CA LEU A 35 -6.81 31.10 21.97
C LEU A 35 -6.68 29.87 21.07
N ARG A 36 -6.67 30.10 19.76
CA ARG A 36 -6.16 29.14 18.79
C ARG A 36 -4.66 29.34 18.63
N SER A 37 -3.94 28.25 18.36
CA SER A 37 -2.52 28.31 18.02
C SER A 37 -2.23 29.33 16.91
N GLY A 38 -1.27 30.22 17.15
CA GLY A 38 -0.87 31.32 16.28
C GLY A 38 -1.55 32.65 16.57
N GLN A 39 -2.59 32.69 17.42
CA GLN A 39 -3.19 33.96 17.83
C GLN A 39 -2.31 34.71 18.85
N SER A 40 -2.52 36.01 18.92
CA SER A 40 -1.87 36.88 19.90
C SER A 40 -2.56 36.80 21.26
N ALA A 41 -1.81 36.46 22.30
CA ALA A 41 -2.14 36.65 23.69
C ALA A 41 -1.72 38.06 24.12
N SER A 42 -2.70 38.93 24.35
CA SER A 42 -2.50 40.28 24.86
C SER A 42 -2.67 40.30 26.37
N PHE A 43 -1.70 40.84 27.09
CA PHE A 43 -1.73 41.01 28.54
C PHE A 43 -1.57 42.48 28.91
N SER A 44 -2.30 42.94 29.92
CA SER A 44 -2.10 44.27 30.50
C SER A 44 -2.17 44.21 32.02
N TRP A 45 -1.32 44.98 32.68
CA TRP A 45 -1.25 45.05 34.14
C TRP A 45 -0.94 46.45 34.64
N SER A 46 -1.18 46.66 35.93
CA SER A 46 -0.72 47.82 36.68
C SER A 46 -0.27 47.39 38.07
N VAL A 47 0.71 48.10 38.62
CA VAL A 47 1.23 47.86 39.98
C VAL A 47 0.92 49.04 40.89
N ALA A 48 0.76 48.78 42.19
CA ALA A 48 0.51 49.78 43.22
C ALA A 48 1.55 49.65 44.33
N ASN A 49 2.01 50.80 44.83
CA ASN A 49 3.03 50.89 45.89
C ASN A 49 4.33 50.13 45.55
N ALA A 50 4.67 50.04 44.26
CA ALA A 50 5.80 49.27 43.76
C ALA A 50 6.81 50.17 43.03
N GLY A 51 8.10 49.85 43.13
CA GLY A 51 9.18 50.52 42.39
C GLY A 51 9.33 50.03 40.94
N GLY A 52 8.48 49.10 40.51
CA GLY A 52 8.54 48.42 39.23
C GLY A 52 7.86 47.07 39.28
N TYR A 53 8.15 46.20 38.30
CA TYR A 53 7.63 44.84 38.25
C TYR A 53 8.60 43.89 37.55
N SER A 54 8.34 42.59 37.64
CA SER A 54 8.95 41.54 36.83
C SER A 54 7.86 40.69 36.18
N PHE A 55 7.92 40.51 34.86
CA PHE A 55 7.01 39.65 34.10
C PHE A 55 7.67 38.32 33.78
N ILE A 56 6.94 37.21 33.90
CA ILE A 56 7.44 35.87 33.56
C ILE A 56 6.31 34.98 33.04
N ILE A 57 6.66 34.10 32.11
CA ILE A 57 5.84 32.94 31.71
C ILE A 57 6.68 31.69 31.95
N PRO A 58 6.27 30.78 32.86
CA PRO A 58 6.93 29.50 33.02
C PRO A 58 6.84 28.64 31.77
N CYS A 59 7.90 27.88 31.45
CA CYS A 59 7.90 26.97 30.31
C CYS A 59 6.86 25.86 30.48
N THR A 60 5.96 25.72 29.49
CA THR A 60 5.10 24.54 29.36
C THR A 60 5.53 23.76 28.12
N VAL A 61 5.83 22.47 28.28
CA VAL A 61 6.25 21.60 27.16
C VAL A 61 5.22 21.62 26.03
N GLY A 62 5.70 21.90 24.82
CA GLY A 62 4.89 21.99 23.60
C GLY A 62 4.23 23.35 23.36
N LEU A 63 4.39 24.32 24.27
CA LEU A 63 4.00 25.71 24.00
C LEU A 63 5.21 26.52 23.53
N LYS A 64 5.02 27.33 22.50
CA LYS A 64 6.03 28.25 21.95
C LYS A 64 5.47 29.66 21.93
N PHE A 65 6.31 30.63 22.23
CA PHE A 65 5.94 32.04 22.35
C PHE A 65 6.88 32.88 21.49
N LYS A 66 6.33 33.79 20.70
CA LYS A 66 7.10 34.82 19.98
C LYS A 66 6.55 36.20 20.29
N ARG A 67 7.43 37.19 20.33
CA ARG A 67 7.06 38.60 20.35
C ARG A 67 6.45 39.00 19.01
N THR A 68 5.77 40.13 18.96
CA THR A 68 5.20 40.72 17.74
C THR A 68 6.23 40.98 16.64
N ASN A 69 7.50 41.18 16.99
CA ASN A 69 8.61 41.31 16.06
C ASN A 69 9.17 39.96 15.55
N GLY A 70 8.55 38.82 15.89
CA GLY A 70 8.93 37.48 15.45
C GLY A 70 10.03 36.81 16.28
N THR A 71 10.66 37.50 17.23
CA THR A 71 11.70 36.91 18.10
C THR A 71 11.09 35.98 19.15
N VAL A 72 11.82 34.91 19.52
CA VAL A 72 11.38 33.96 20.55
C VAL A 72 11.30 34.65 21.91
N PHE A 73 10.21 34.43 22.63
CA PHE A 73 10.06 34.89 24.00
C PHE A 73 10.71 33.90 24.98
N PRO A 74 11.68 34.34 25.81
CA PRO A 74 12.38 33.46 26.74
C PRO A 74 11.50 33.15 27.96
N CYS A 75 10.92 31.96 27.99
CA CYS A 75 10.18 31.46 29.14
C CYS A 75 11.14 31.19 30.33
N ASP A 76 10.59 31.04 31.53
CA ASP A 76 11.31 30.89 32.81
C ASP A 76 12.29 32.03 33.15
N THR A 77 12.28 33.12 32.38
CA THR A 77 13.15 34.28 32.58
C THR A 77 12.34 35.46 33.09
N LEU A 78 12.73 36.00 34.26
CA LEU A 78 12.14 37.23 34.78
C LEU A 78 12.54 38.41 33.91
N MET A 79 11.54 39.16 33.44
CA MET A 79 11.72 40.40 32.70
C MET A 79 11.45 41.60 33.62
N PRO A 80 12.48 42.22 34.20
CA PRO A 80 12.30 43.36 35.10
C PRO A 80 11.96 44.63 34.33
N SER A 81 11.19 45.50 34.97
CA SER A 81 10.86 46.85 34.53
C SER A 81 10.78 47.77 35.74
N THR A 82 11.16 49.03 35.57
CA THR A 82 11.01 50.10 36.58
C THR A 82 9.74 50.93 36.34
N LEU A 83 8.89 50.54 35.38
CA LEU A 83 7.64 51.23 35.10
C LEU A 83 6.62 50.92 36.21
N THR A 84 5.91 51.97 36.63
CA THR A 84 4.87 51.90 37.67
C THR A 84 3.48 52.28 37.14
N ALA A 85 3.40 52.71 35.87
CA ALA A 85 2.15 52.96 35.14
C ALA A 85 1.55 51.65 34.58
N ILE A 86 0.42 51.76 33.87
CA ILE A 86 -0.16 50.63 33.12
C ILE A 86 0.84 50.19 32.04
N ASP A 87 1.07 48.89 31.95
CA ASP A 87 1.94 48.27 30.95
C ASP A 87 1.29 47.03 30.34
N GLY A 88 1.91 46.45 29.31
CA GLY A 88 1.38 45.28 28.62
C GLY A 88 2.35 44.60 27.68
N ILE A 89 1.99 43.40 27.24
CA ILE A 89 2.74 42.63 26.25
C ILE A 89 1.80 41.84 25.34
N ASP A 90 2.12 41.84 24.05
CA ASP A 90 1.48 40.99 23.05
C ASP A 90 2.44 39.88 22.63
N LEU A 91 1.98 38.63 22.71
CA LEU A 91 2.75 37.44 22.35
C LEU A 91 1.95 36.57 21.39
N SER A 92 2.53 36.17 20.27
CA SER A 92 1.96 35.08 19.48
C SER A 92 2.30 33.75 20.13
N VAL A 93 1.29 32.88 20.30
CA VAL A 93 1.44 31.63 21.06
C VAL A 93 0.99 30.42 20.24
N TRP A 94 1.78 29.36 20.26
CA TRP A 94 1.50 28.11 19.55
C TRP A 94 1.51 26.92 20.50
N ASN A 95 0.56 26.02 20.32
CA ASN A 95 0.46 24.76 21.04
C ASN A 95 0.70 23.58 20.08
N LEU A 96 1.84 22.92 20.24
CA LEU A 96 2.29 21.81 19.43
C LEU A 96 1.91 20.44 20.01
N SER A 97 1.13 20.40 21.11
CA SER A 97 0.92 19.18 21.90
C SER A 97 -0.24 18.28 21.48
N GLY A 98 -0.93 18.62 20.39
CA GLY A 98 -2.05 17.83 19.87
C GLY A 98 -3.30 17.84 20.76
N THR A 99 -3.23 18.42 21.95
CA THR A 99 -4.34 18.60 22.90
C THR A 99 -4.35 20.03 23.41
N SER A 100 -5.50 20.53 23.84
CA SER A 100 -5.60 21.89 24.40
C SER A 100 -4.77 21.98 25.68
N LYS A 101 -3.98 23.04 25.82
CA LYS A 101 -3.09 23.28 26.97
C LYS A 101 -3.26 24.69 27.49
N SER A 102 -2.99 24.88 28.77
CA SER A 102 -2.96 26.20 29.39
C SER A 102 -1.53 26.58 29.78
N PHE A 103 -1.26 27.88 29.76
CA PHE A 103 -0.07 28.47 30.39
C PHE A 103 -0.49 29.60 31.31
N THR A 104 0.39 29.92 32.25
CA THR A 104 0.18 30.98 33.24
C THR A 104 1.21 32.06 33.02
N ALA A 105 0.76 33.28 32.79
CA ALA A 105 1.61 34.47 32.87
C ALA A 105 1.56 35.01 34.30
N ARG A 106 2.67 35.57 34.78
CA ARG A 106 2.82 36.09 36.13
C ARG A 106 3.46 37.47 36.11
N VAL A 107 2.90 38.38 36.91
CA VAL A 107 3.49 39.68 37.23
C VAL A 107 3.86 39.69 38.71
N ILE A 108 5.08 40.10 39.02
CA ILE A 108 5.62 40.20 40.38
C ILE A 108 5.98 41.68 40.63
N PRO A 109 5.40 42.36 41.62
CA PRO A 109 5.73 43.75 41.90
C PRO A 109 7.12 43.85 42.55
N LYS A 110 7.82 44.96 42.35
CA LYS A 110 9.10 45.25 43.01
C LYS A 110 8.91 46.17 44.20
N ASP A 111 9.68 45.96 45.26
CA ASP A 111 9.72 46.88 46.39
C ASP A 111 10.43 48.21 46.06
N ALA A 112 10.48 49.12 47.03
CA ALA A 112 11.12 50.42 46.87
C ALA A 112 12.64 50.35 46.62
N LEU A 113 13.27 49.21 46.90
CA LEU A 113 14.69 48.94 46.65
C LEU A 113 14.92 48.22 45.31
N GLY A 114 13.85 47.90 44.57
CA GLY A 114 13.88 47.23 43.28
C GLY A 114 13.92 45.69 43.35
N ALA A 115 13.79 45.11 44.54
CA ALA A 115 13.76 43.66 44.73
C ALA A 115 12.37 43.08 44.43
N ASP A 116 12.30 41.87 43.89
CA ASP A 116 11.03 41.20 43.56
C ASP A 116 10.26 40.78 44.82
N PHE A 117 9.03 41.26 44.98
CA PHE A 117 8.15 40.93 46.09
C PHE A 117 7.19 39.81 45.71
N PHE A 118 7.66 38.57 45.82
CA PHE A 118 6.93 37.37 45.38
C PHE A 118 5.56 37.17 46.03
N SER A 119 5.32 37.64 47.25
CA SER A 119 4.00 37.53 47.90
C SER A 119 2.92 38.41 47.26
N GLY A 120 3.32 39.47 46.54
CA GLY A 120 2.39 40.41 45.87
C GLY A 120 2.06 40.03 44.43
N HIS A 121 2.49 38.86 43.94
CA HIS A 121 2.31 38.45 42.55
C HIS A 121 0.83 38.26 42.16
N ARG A 122 0.54 38.37 40.86
CA ARG A 122 -0.72 37.90 40.28
C ARG A 122 -0.45 37.08 39.03
N ASP A 123 -1.33 36.10 38.84
CA ASP A 123 -1.28 35.14 37.76
C ASP A 123 -2.52 35.26 36.87
N VAL A 124 -2.33 35.08 35.57
CA VAL A 124 -3.41 34.95 34.59
C VAL A 124 -3.13 33.72 33.74
N SER A 125 -4.10 32.82 33.66
CA SER A 125 -3.99 31.60 32.85
C SER A 125 -4.82 31.70 31.59
N VAL A 126 -4.24 31.24 30.47
CA VAL A 126 -4.86 31.27 29.15
C VAL A 126 -4.80 29.87 28.55
N ALA A 127 -5.93 29.37 28.05
CA ALA A 127 -6.02 28.10 27.33
C ALA A 127 -5.71 28.29 25.83
N ILE A 128 -5.05 27.32 25.23
CA ILE A 128 -4.64 27.34 23.82
C ILE A 128 -4.95 26.00 23.16
N ASP A 129 -5.74 26.03 22.10
CA ASP A 129 -6.02 24.87 21.27
C ASP A 129 -4.83 24.47 20.38
N PRO A 130 -4.63 23.16 20.13
CA PRO A 130 -3.47 22.68 19.40
C PRO A 130 -3.48 23.15 17.94
N VAL A 131 -2.28 23.33 17.37
CA VAL A 131 -2.12 23.62 15.94
C VAL A 131 -2.59 22.44 15.12
N THR A 132 -3.41 22.63 14.09
CA THR A 132 -3.96 21.49 13.34
C THR A 132 -2.88 20.72 12.56
N ASN A 133 -2.01 21.45 11.85
CA ASN A 133 -0.98 20.88 10.97
C ASN A 133 0.40 21.46 11.36
N PRO A 134 1.10 20.87 12.34
CA PRO A 134 2.41 21.34 12.79
C PRO A 134 3.53 21.12 11.76
N ILE A 135 3.38 20.12 10.89
CA ILE A 135 4.22 19.92 9.71
C ILE A 135 3.48 20.60 8.55
N GLU A 136 4.06 21.66 7.99
CA GLU A 136 3.41 22.52 7.01
C GLU A 136 3.32 21.86 5.63
N SER A 137 4.33 21.05 5.30
CA SER A 137 4.31 20.23 4.10
C SER A 137 5.21 19.01 4.22
N MET A 138 4.82 17.94 3.55
CA MET A 138 5.60 16.73 3.34
C MET A 138 5.55 16.39 1.84
N GLY A 139 6.71 16.24 1.24
CA GLY A 139 6.88 16.07 -0.20
C GLY A 139 7.73 14.85 -0.54
N GLY A 140 7.33 14.12 -1.57
CA GLY A 140 8.01 12.94 -2.08
C GLY A 140 7.18 12.33 -3.21
N ALA A 141 7.79 11.48 -4.04
CA ALA A 141 7.03 10.75 -5.05
C ALA A 141 6.09 9.73 -4.38
N THR A 142 4.95 9.41 -5.02
CA THR A 142 4.01 8.39 -4.56
C THR A 142 4.32 6.99 -5.12
N ALA A 143 5.36 6.89 -5.96
CA ALA A 143 5.90 5.64 -6.47
C ALA A 143 7.43 5.70 -6.54
N ALA A 144 8.08 4.56 -6.31
CA ALA A 144 9.53 4.41 -6.42
C ALA A 144 9.88 3.06 -7.04
N SER A 145 11.02 3.02 -7.75
CA SER A 145 11.57 1.76 -8.24
C SER A 145 12.44 1.11 -7.18
N SER A 146 12.44 -0.23 -7.10
CA SER A 146 13.35 -0.94 -6.20
C SER A 146 14.80 -0.54 -6.45
N SER A 147 15.57 -0.40 -5.37
CA SER A 147 16.97 0.06 -5.31
C SER A 147 17.24 1.49 -5.82
N ALA A 148 16.24 2.21 -6.35
CA ALA A 148 16.40 3.59 -6.77
C ALA A 148 16.37 4.55 -5.57
N PRO A 149 17.17 5.64 -5.58
CA PRO A 149 17.13 6.65 -4.53
C PRO A 149 15.77 7.35 -4.51
N TYR A 150 15.21 7.50 -3.32
CA TYR A 150 13.95 8.19 -3.04
C TYR A 150 14.21 9.37 -2.12
N THR A 151 13.78 10.57 -2.51
CA THR A 151 13.93 11.77 -1.69
C THR A 151 12.61 12.11 -1.01
N LEU A 152 12.63 12.11 0.32
CA LEU A 152 11.59 12.68 1.16
C LEU A 152 12.01 14.08 1.61
N SER A 153 11.09 15.05 1.58
CA SER A 153 11.33 16.41 2.07
C SER A 153 10.17 16.90 2.93
N TRP A 154 10.44 17.81 3.87
CA TRP A 154 9.41 18.39 4.74
C TRP A 154 9.75 19.82 5.15
N VAL A 155 8.71 20.54 5.54
CA VAL A 155 8.80 21.89 6.10
C VAL A 155 8.01 21.95 7.41
N GLY A 156 8.65 22.48 8.45
CA GLY A 156 8.05 22.77 9.74
C GLY A 156 8.63 24.07 10.29
N GLY A 157 7.82 25.12 10.39
CA GLY A 157 8.30 26.45 10.76
C GLY A 157 8.41 26.69 12.27
N LEU A 158 7.68 25.94 13.10
CA LEU A 158 7.54 26.20 14.54
C LEU A 158 7.82 25.00 15.44
N ILE A 159 8.00 23.81 14.85
CA ILE A 159 8.40 22.59 15.55
C ILE A 159 9.91 22.60 15.80
N ASP A 160 10.37 21.89 16.82
CA ASP A 160 11.81 21.79 17.11
C ASP A 160 12.52 20.78 16.18
N GLY A 161 11.74 19.95 15.49
CA GLY A 161 12.23 18.88 14.64
C GLY A 161 11.12 17.92 14.23
N VAL A 162 11.50 16.83 13.57
CA VAL A 162 10.61 15.70 13.28
C VAL A 162 11.32 14.39 13.61
N ASN A 163 10.55 13.29 13.69
CA ASN A 163 11.11 11.96 13.53
C ASN A 163 10.42 11.26 12.36
N LEU A 164 11.12 10.32 11.75
CA LEU A 164 10.56 9.48 10.71
C LEU A 164 10.29 8.09 11.27
N SER A 165 9.13 7.54 10.94
CA SER A 165 8.84 6.11 11.05
C SER A 165 8.40 5.57 9.68
N ILE A 166 8.70 4.31 9.42
CA ILE A 166 8.47 3.65 8.13
C ILE A 166 7.62 2.42 8.38
N SER A 167 6.51 2.26 7.67
CA SER A 167 5.65 1.08 7.85
C SER A 167 6.33 -0.20 7.36
N CYS A 168 5.96 -1.34 7.96
CA CYS A 168 6.45 -2.63 7.47
C CYS A 168 5.85 -2.98 6.11
N GLY A 169 6.70 -3.21 5.11
CA GLY A 169 6.43 -4.17 4.04
C GLY A 169 6.81 -5.57 4.51
N ARG A 170 6.12 -6.63 4.03
CA ARG A 170 6.53 -8.02 4.36
C ARG A 170 7.91 -8.39 3.82
N THR A 171 8.34 -7.67 2.80
CA THR A 171 9.42 -8.01 1.85
C THR A 171 10.24 -6.78 1.45
N VAL A 172 9.86 -5.60 1.95
CA VAL A 172 10.55 -4.36 1.60
C VAL A 172 11.58 -4.04 2.66
N ARG A 173 12.86 -4.05 2.27
CA ARG A 173 13.96 -3.51 3.07
C ARG A 173 14.12 -2.04 2.75
N THR A 174 14.36 -1.22 3.77
CA THR A 174 14.59 0.22 3.57
C THR A 174 15.93 0.60 4.16
N THR A 175 16.71 1.39 3.44
CA THR A 175 18.02 1.88 3.89
C THR A 175 18.10 3.39 3.75
N SER A 176 18.99 4.02 4.52
CA SER A 176 19.29 5.44 4.42
C SER A 176 20.73 5.73 4.78
N SER A 177 21.37 6.69 4.11
CA SER A 177 22.74 7.12 4.42
C SER A 177 22.86 7.73 5.83
N LEU A 178 21.79 8.34 6.35
CA LEU A 178 21.75 8.87 7.70
C LEU A 178 21.44 7.80 8.77
N TYR A 179 21.19 6.56 8.36
CA TYR A 179 20.99 5.42 9.25
C TYR A 179 22.09 4.35 9.00
N PRO A 180 23.28 4.47 9.63
CA PRO A 180 24.46 3.68 9.28
C PRO A 180 24.38 2.20 9.71
N ARG A 181 23.31 1.77 10.38
CA ARG A 181 23.16 0.41 10.92
C ARG A 181 22.59 -0.60 9.91
N GLY A 182 22.49 -0.24 8.63
CA GLY A 182 21.92 -1.07 7.58
C GLY A 182 20.43 -0.80 7.38
N ASP A 183 19.62 -1.85 7.44
CA ASP A 183 18.16 -1.74 7.25
C ASP A 183 17.53 -0.93 8.40
N THR A 184 16.69 0.04 8.05
CA THR A 184 15.96 0.86 9.02
C THR A 184 14.88 0.03 9.70
N PRO A 185 14.74 0.09 11.04
CA PRO A 185 13.66 -0.61 11.73
C PRO A 185 12.30 -0.03 11.34
N CYS A 186 11.29 -0.88 11.25
CA CYS A 186 9.95 -0.48 10.86
C CYS A 186 9.09 -0.12 12.09
N ASN A 187 8.01 0.64 11.85
CA ASN A 187 7.00 1.05 12.82
C ASN A 187 7.55 1.70 14.11
N THR A 188 8.77 2.24 14.05
CA THR A 188 9.43 2.89 15.18
C THR A 188 10.11 4.18 14.71
N PRO A 189 10.26 5.18 15.59
CA PRO A 189 11.05 6.37 15.27
C PRO A 189 12.50 6.01 14.99
N LEU A 190 13.04 6.46 13.86
CA LEU A 190 14.37 6.06 13.37
C LEU A 190 15.53 6.79 14.06
N PHE A 191 15.34 8.06 14.40
CA PHE A 191 16.43 8.94 14.83
C PHE A 191 16.31 9.28 16.31
N ALA A 192 17.24 8.82 17.14
CA ALA A 192 17.18 9.06 18.59
C ALA A 192 17.16 10.56 18.97
N GLY A 193 17.88 11.40 18.21
CA GLY A 193 17.87 12.86 18.38
C GLY A 193 16.86 13.61 17.50
N GLY A 194 16.05 12.88 16.73
CA GLY A 194 15.21 13.46 15.68
C GLY A 194 16.00 14.01 14.49
N LEU A 195 15.25 14.63 13.59
CA LEU A 195 15.70 15.36 12.42
C LEU A 195 15.33 16.84 12.56
N PRO A 196 15.99 17.76 11.84
CA PRO A 196 15.64 19.18 11.84
C PRO A 196 14.18 19.45 11.44
N ALA A 197 13.67 20.61 11.86
CA ALA A 197 12.28 21.03 11.65
C ALA A 197 11.88 21.10 10.17
N SER A 198 12.83 21.44 9.31
CA SER A 198 12.70 21.40 7.85
C SER A 198 13.94 20.73 7.26
N GLY A 199 13.76 19.95 6.19
CA GLY A 199 14.88 19.23 5.58
C GLY A 199 14.48 18.21 4.54
N SER A 200 15.44 17.39 4.14
CA SER A 200 15.23 16.25 3.25
C SER A 200 16.05 15.04 3.69
N LEU A 201 15.57 13.85 3.32
CA LEU A 201 16.18 12.56 3.61
C LEU A 201 16.13 11.70 2.35
N VAL A 202 17.26 11.08 2.00
CA VAL A 202 17.33 10.07 0.94
C VAL A 202 17.16 8.69 1.55
N LEU A 203 16.23 7.93 1.00
CA LEU A 203 15.92 6.54 1.31
C LEU A 203 16.19 5.67 0.07
N SER A 204 16.43 4.39 0.26
CA SER A 204 16.39 3.39 -0.80
C SER A 204 15.55 2.21 -0.33
N PHE A 205 14.64 1.75 -1.19
CA PHE A 205 13.74 0.64 -0.91
C PHE A 205 14.13 -0.56 -1.77
N ASP A 206 14.21 -1.73 -1.18
CA ASP A 206 14.41 -2.98 -1.90
C ASP A 206 13.22 -3.91 -1.67
N ASN A 207 12.39 -4.12 -2.71
CA ASN A 207 11.20 -4.95 -2.67
C ASN A 207 11.45 -6.30 -3.36
N ASP A 208 11.63 -7.35 -2.56
CA ASP A 208 11.83 -8.73 -3.03
C ASP A 208 10.52 -9.53 -3.25
N ASP A 209 9.36 -8.85 -3.25
CA ASP A 209 8.09 -9.45 -3.65
C ASP A 209 7.84 -9.26 -5.14
N VAL A 210 7.22 -10.23 -5.80
CA VAL A 210 6.77 -10.13 -7.20
C VAL A 210 5.70 -9.04 -7.40
N ALA A 211 4.98 -8.68 -6.34
CA ALA A 211 3.97 -7.62 -6.34
C ALA A 211 4.54 -6.27 -5.90
N VAL A 212 3.88 -5.19 -6.36
CA VAL A 212 4.11 -3.83 -5.83
C VAL A 212 3.71 -3.78 -4.36
N GLN A 213 4.58 -3.23 -3.52
CA GLN A 213 4.34 -3.07 -2.09
C GLN A 213 4.16 -1.61 -1.73
N ASN A 214 3.21 -1.30 -0.84
CA ASN A 214 2.95 0.06 -0.39
C ASN A 214 3.60 0.30 0.97
N ILE A 215 4.52 1.26 1.04
CA ILE A 215 5.20 1.68 2.27
C ILE A 215 4.72 3.07 2.65
N THR A 216 4.32 3.23 3.89
CA THR A 216 3.90 4.52 4.46
C THR A 216 5.06 5.09 5.25
N LEU A 217 5.48 6.29 4.86
CA LEU A 217 6.44 7.10 5.61
C LEU A 217 5.64 8.08 6.46
N THR A 218 5.89 8.10 7.76
CA THR A 218 5.16 8.94 8.71
C THR A 218 6.14 9.83 9.46
N LEU A 219 5.97 11.14 9.32
CA LEU A 219 6.69 12.15 10.09
C LEU A 219 5.90 12.51 11.35
N THR A 220 6.59 12.48 12.49
CA THR A 220 6.05 12.87 13.79
C THR A 220 6.71 14.17 14.24
N PRO A 221 5.95 15.25 14.49
CA PRO A 221 6.50 16.53 14.92
C PRO A 221 7.11 16.44 16.33
N MET A 222 8.27 17.09 16.52
CA MET A 222 8.96 17.23 17.80
C MET A 222 8.56 18.55 18.47
N MET A 223 8.04 18.46 19.69
CA MET A 223 7.58 19.61 20.50
C MET A 223 8.68 20.22 21.37
N ALA A 224 9.59 19.36 21.80
CA ALA A 224 10.75 19.63 22.64
C ALA A 224 11.78 18.53 22.35
N PRO A 225 13.07 18.70 22.65
CA PRO A 225 14.08 17.67 22.39
C PRO A 225 13.66 16.28 22.89
N SER A 226 13.57 15.32 21.97
CA SER A 226 13.12 13.94 22.22
C SER A 226 11.66 13.75 22.68
N ILE A 227 10.82 14.79 22.65
CA ILE A 227 9.39 14.71 22.98
C ILE A 227 8.57 14.99 21.72
N TYR A 228 7.81 14.00 21.29
CA TYR A 228 7.08 14.02 20.02
C TYR A 228 5.55 14.03 20.21
N ASN A 229 4.84 14.68 19.29
CA ASN A 229 3.39 14.66 19.23
C ASN A 229 2.92 13.61 18.21
N GLY A 230 2.42 12.48 18.72
CA GLY A 230 1.92 11.37 17.90
C GLY A 230 0.49 11.54 17.36
N LEU A 231 -0.22 12.62 17.68
CA LEU A 231 -1.61 12.85 17.22
C LEU A 231 -1.68 13.59 15.89
N GLN A 232 -0.66 14.39 15.56
CA GLN A 232 -0.64 15.28 14.40
C GLN A 232 0.54 14.95 13.49
N THR A 233 0.58 13.69 13.08
CA THR A 233 1.59 13.17 12.15
C THR A 233 1.21 13.47 10.70
N GLU A 234 2.21 13.69 9.86
CA GLU A 234 2.02 13.74 8.40
C GLU A 234 2.53 12.44 7.77
N SER A 235 1.86 11.96 6.74
CA SER A 235 2.22 10.68 6.10
C SER A 235 2.10 10.71 4.58
N ILE A 236 3.01 10.00 3.91
CA ILE A 236 2.95 9.71 2.48
C ILE A 236 3.04 8.21 2.27
N THR A 237 2.23 7.67 1.35
CA THR A 237 2.32 6.26 0.94
C THR A 237 3.01 6.18 -0.42
N VAL A 238 4.01 5.31 -0.50
CA VAL A 238 4.86 5.11 -1.66
C VAL A 238 4.68 3.69 -2.18
N ALA A 239 4.30 3.55 -3.45
CA ALA A 239 4.23 2.27 -4.14
C ALA A 239 5.61 1.87 -4.67
N ILE A 240 6.18 0.80 -4.13
CA ILE A 240 7.53 0.31 -4.45
C ILE A 240 7.41 -0.84 -5.46
N SER A 241 7.98 -0.65 -6.66
CA SER A 241 8.01 -1.72 -7.67
C SER A 241 8.92 -2.86 -7.23
N SER A 242 8.65 -4.07 -7.74
CA SER A 242 9.46 -5.26 -7.47
C SER A 242 10.89 -5.14 -8.03
N ASN A 243 11.88 -5.71 -7.33
CA ASN A 243 13.20 -6.00 -7.91
C ASN A 243 13.24 -7.32 -8.70
N ILE A 244 12.19 -8.15 -8.60
CA ILE A 244 12.08 -9.42 -9.30
C ILE A 244 11.59 -9.16 -10.72
N ALA A 245 12.42 -9.54 -11.70
CA ALA A 245 12.00 -9.52 -13.09
C ALA A 245 10.81 -10.49 -13.30
N PRO A 246 9.72 -10.07 -13.95
CA PRO A 246 8.57 -10.94 -14.18
C PRO A 246 8.98 -12.16 -15.02
N GLU A 247 8.50 -13.35 -14.63
CA GLU A 247 8.87 -14.60 -15.30
C GLU A 247 8.20 -14.73 -16.68
N ALA A 248 8.98 -15.14 -17.68
CA ALA A 248 8.52 -15.36 -19.04
C ALA A 248 7.53 -16.54 -19.13
N MET A 249 6.36 -16.32 -19.72
CA MET A 249 5.35 -17.38 -19.92
C MET A 249 4.58 -17.26 -21.24
N THR A 250 4.08 -18.38 -21.76
CA THR A 250 3.18 -18.42 -22.91
C THR A 250 1.73 -18.20 -22.46
N THR A 251 1.12 -17.09 -22.85
CA THR A 251 -0.27 -16.76 -22.48
C THR A 251 -1.29 -17.41 -23.40
N ALA A 252 -0.98 -17.53 -24.70
CA ALA A 252 -1.80 -18.23 -25.68
C ALA A 252 -0.97 -18.96 -26.73
N PHE A 253 -1.42 -20.14 -27.13
CA PHE A 253 -0.94 -20.88 -28.30
C PHE A 253 -2.15 -21.60 -28.90
N ALA A 254 -2.58 -21.18 -30.09
CA ALA A 254 -3.89 -21.54 -30.62
C ALA A 254 -3.84 -21.77 -32.14
N THR A 255 -4.83 -22.48 -32.66
CA THR A 255 -5.03 -22.76 -34.07
C THR A 255 -6.52 -22.75 -34.39
N SER A 256 -6.87 -22.43 -35.64
CA SER A 256 -8.23 -22.56 -36.17
C SER A 256 -8.47 -23.91 -36.87
N ALA A 257 -7.44 -24.74 -37.03
CA ALA A 257 -7.56 -26.04 -37.68
C ALA A 257 -8.18 -27.10 -36.75
N ASN A 258 -8.83 -28.11 -37.34
CA ASN A 258 -9.26 -29.29 -36.60
C ASN A 258 -8.04 -30.20 -36.33
N LEU A 259 -7.68 -30.34 -35.06
CA LEU A 259 -6.48 -31.04 -34.64
C LEU A 259 -6.61 -32.57 -34.61
N ASP A 260 -7.82 -33.11 -34.64
CA ASP A 260 -8.07 -34.56 -34.50
C ASP A 260 -7.87 -35.33 -35.81
N ARG A 261 -7.88 -34.63 -36.95
CA ARG A 261 -7.74 -35.20 -38.29
C ARG A 261 -7.05 -34.22 -39.22
N ILE A 262 -5.72 -34.26 -39.21
CA ILE A 262 -4.91 -33.43 -40.09
C ILE A 262 -4.45 -34.28 -41.26
N PRO A 263 -4.89 -33.99 -42.49
CA PRO A 263 -4.36 -34.67 -43.66
C PRO A 263 -2.88 -34.33 -43.84
N GLU A 264 -2.11 -35.30 -44.28
CA GLU A 264 -0.72 -35.08 -44.66
C GLU A 264 -0.60 -33.92 -45.67
N GLY A 265 0.40 -33.05 -45.48
CA GLY A 265 0.65 -31.90 -46.35
C GLY A 265 -0.31 -30.72 -46.15
N SER A 266 -1.35 -30.84 -45.32
CA SER A 266 -2.28 -29.74 -45.07
C SER A 266 -1.65 -28.66 -44.18
N PRO A 267 -1.71 -27.37 -44.57
CA PRO A 267 -1.20 -26.28 -43.77
C PRO A 267 -2.09 -26.06 -42.53
N VAL A 268 -1.45 -26.05 -41.35
CA VAL A 268 -2.09 -25.80 -40.06
C VAL A 268 -1.68 -24.41 -39.57
N PRO A 269 -2.56 -23.40 -39.67
CA PRO A 269 -2.25 -22.07 -39.15
C PRO A 269 -2.26 -22.07 -37.63
N PHE A 270 -1.37 -21.31 -37.01
CA PHE A 270 -1.32 -21.11 -35.56
C PHE A 270 -0.96 -19.67 -35.20
N SER A 271 -1.28 -19.29 -33.97
CA SER A 271 -0.93 -18.00 -33.38
C SER A 271 -0.48 -18.16 -31.94
N TRP A 272 0.30 -17.19 -31.47
CA TRP A 272 0.75 -17.15 -30.09
C TRP A 272 0.90 -15.77 -29.51
N THR A 273 0.84 -15.74 -28.18
CA THR A 273 1.21 -14.60 -27.37
C THR A 273 1.99 -15.05 -26.13
N THR A 274 2.98 -14.26 -25.74
CA THR A 274 3.77 -14.45 -24.52
C THR A 274 3.73 -13.21 -23.64
N SER A 275 4.05 -13.35 -22.35
CA SER A 275 4.18 -12.24 -21.41
C SER A 275 5.52 -12.31 -20.69
N ALA A 276 6.16 -11.14 -20.50
CA ALA A 276 7.48 -11.02 -19.88
C ALA A 276 8.58 -11.88 -20.55
N ALA A 277 8.37 -12.27 -21.81
CA ALA A 277 9.33 -13.04 -22.61
C ALA A 277 10.02 -12.12 -23.62
N THR A 278 11.31 -12.33 -23.84
CA THR A 278 12.10 -11.61 -24.85
C THR A 278 11.90 -12.19 -26.26
N GLY A 279 11.25 -13.34 -26.36
CA GLY A 279 10.94 -14.07 -27.60
C GLY A 279 10.26 -15.40 -27.31
N SER A 280 10.14 -16.25 -28.32
CA SER A 280 9.57 -17.59 -28.18
C SER A 280 10.22 -18.57 -29.16
N ASN A 281 10.00 -19.87 -28.95
CA ASN A 281 10.38 -20.92 -29.90
C ASN A 281 9.42 -22.10 -29.73
N ILE A 282 9.46 -23.07 -30.64
CA ILE A 282 8.55 -24.22 -30.62
C ILE A 282 9.38 -25.49 -30.54
N ARG A 283 8.98 -26.45 -29.72
CA ARG A 283 9.55 -27.79 -29.67
C ARG A 283 8.46 -28.79 -30.01
N PHE A 284 8.78 -29.76 -30.86
CA PHE A 284 7.86 -30.81 -31.24
C PHE A 284 8.19 -32.12 -30.52
N SER A 285 7.18 -32.77 -29.95
CA SER A 285 7.25 -34.16 -29.50
C SER A 285 6.60 -35.03 -30.57
N CYS A 286 7.43 -35.76 -31.30
CA CYS A 286 7.05 -36.63 -32.41
C CYS A 286 8.01 -37.82 -32.52
N ASN A 287 7.67 -38.81 -33.36
CA ASN A 287 8.52 -39.95 -33.68
C ASN A 287 9.23 -39.77 -35.04
N GLU A 288 10.06 -40.73 -35.43
CA GLU A 288 10.91 -40.65 -36.62
C GLU A 288 10.13 -40.68 -37.95
N HIS A 289 8.85 -41.10 -37.92
CA HIS A 289 7.96 -41.15 -39.09
C HIS A 289 7.32 -39.81 -39.44
N ILE A 290 7.56 -38.77 -38.63
CA ILE A 290 7.01 -37.43 -38.84
C ILE A 290 8.09 -36.48 -39.31
N ALA A 291 7.89 -35.93 -40.51
CA ALA A 291 8.61 -34.76 -40.98
C ALA A 291 7.76 -33.49 -40.76
N ILE A 292 8.40 -32.43 -40.30
CA ILE A 292 7.75 -31.16 -39.97
C ILE A 292 8.40 -30.06 -40.80
N ALA A 293 7.58 -29.25 -41.46
CA ALA A 293 7.97 -27.97 -42.02
C ALA A 293 7.17 -26.87 -41.32
N ILE A 294 7.86 -25.86 -40.80
CA ILE A 294 7.23 -24.75 -40.09
C ILE A 294 7.71 -23.42 -40.63
N THR A 295 6.78 -22.47 -40.76
CA THR A 295 7.05 -21.09 -41.14
C THR A 295 6.37 -20.15 -40.15
N ALA A 296 7.10 -19.15 -39.66
CA ALA A 296 6.63 -18.14 -38.72
C ALA A 296 7.20 -16.78 -39.12
N GLY A 297 6.34 -15.87 -39.59
CA GLY A 297 6.79 -14.62 -40.23
C GLY A 297 7.69 -14.91 -41.44
N SER A 298 8.91 -14.37 -41.44
CA SER A 298 9.93 -14.62 -42.47
C SER A 298 10.83 -15.83 -42.19
N ALA A 299 10.75 -16.43 -41.00
CA ALA A 299 11.56 -17.58 -40.64
C ALA A 299 10.88 -18.89 -41.06
N SER A 300 11.65 -19.82 -41.63
CA SER A 300 11.21 -21.18 -41.92
C SER A 300 12.24 -22.21 -41.47
N SER A 301 11.79 -23.41 -41.12
CA SER A 301 12.67 -24.50 -40.73
C SER A 301 12.01 -25.87 -40.91
N THR A 302 12.84 -26.92 -40.90
CA THR A 302 12.44 -28.32 -40.90
C THR A 302 13.00 -29.02 -39.65
N PRO A 303 12.39 -28.78 -38.47
CA PRO A 303 13.00 -29.20 -37.22
C PRO A 303 12.90 -30.70 -36.99
N LYS A 304 13.90 -31.25 -36.30
CA LYS A 304 13.85 -32.62 -35.79
C LYS A 304 12.93 -32.71 -34.58
N CYS A 305 12.38 -33.89 -34.35
CA CYS A 305 11.66 -34.17 -33.12
C CYS A 305 12.54 -33.90 -31.89
N ALA A 306 11.90 -33.40 -30.84
CA ALA A 306 12.50 -33.00 -29.57
C ALA A 306 13.51 -31.84 -29.62
N THR A 307 13.76 -31.21 -30.77
CA THR A 307 14.61 -30.00 -30.87
C THR A 307 13.79 -28.71 -30.99
N LEU A 308 14.42 -27.57 -30.70
CA LEU A 308 13.82 -26.26 -30.97
C LEU A 308 13.67 -26.03 -32.48
N ALA A 309 12.57 -25.39 -32.87
CA ALA A 309 12.20 -25.23 -34.25
C ALA A 309 13.11 -24.27 -35.00
N PHE A 310 13.55 -23.20 -34.35
CA PHE A 310 14.34 -22.13 -34.96
C PHE A 310 15.68 -21.93 -34.22
N ALA A 311 16.72 -21.58 -34.98
CA ALA A 311 18.03 -21.24 -34.42
C ALA A 311 18.01 -19.90 -33.67
N ALA A 312 17.26 -18.93 -34.18
CA ALA A 312 16.99 -17.66 -33.51
C ALA A 312 15.60 -17.71 -32.84
N ALA A 313 15.44 -16.98 -31.74
CA ALA A 313 14.13 -16.82 -31.10
C ALA A 313 13.16 -16.08 -32.03
N LEU A 314 11.93 -16.58 -32.10
CA LEU A 314 10.82 -15.86 -32.72
C LEU A 314 10.41 -14.66 -31.85
N PRO A 315 9.70 -13.67 -32.41
CA PRO A 315 9.12 -12.59 -31.63
C PRO A 315 8.15 -13.08 -30.55
N ALA A 316 7.99 -12.29 -29.48
CA ALA A 316 7.13 -12.59 -28.34
C ALA A 316 5.67 -12.92 -28.72
N ASN A 317 5.17 -12.33 -29.80
CA ASN A 317 3.84 -12.59 -30.35
C ASN A 317 3.95 -12.79 -31.87
N GLY A 318 3.11 -13.65 -32.44
CA GLY A 318 3.14 -13.89 -33.87
C GLY A 318 2.15 -14.94 -34.36
N THR A 319 2.26 -15.24 -35.65
CA THR A 319 1.51 -16.27 -36.35
C THR A 319 2.42 -17.08 -37.24
N GLY A 320 2.00 -18.29 -37.57
CA GLY A 320 2.75 -19.17 -38.44
C GLY A 320 1.89 -20.30 -39.00
N THR A 321 2.53 -21.17 -39.76
CA THR A 321 1.92 -22.34 -40.40
C THR A 321 2.83 -23.54 -40.20
N ILE A 322 2.24 -24.69 -39.86
CA ILE A 322 2.93 -25.98 -39.75
C ILE A 322 2.39 -26.90 -40.83
N ILE A 323 3.26 -27.65 -41.47
CA ILE A 323 2.94 -28.73 -42.40
C ILE A 323 3.59 -30.00 -41.86
N PHE A 324 2.80 -31.07 -41.78
CA PHE A 324 3.27 -32.38 -41.35
C PHE A 324 3.28 -33.34 -42.54
N SER A 325 4.31 -34.19 -42.61
CA SER A 325 4.30 -35.40 -43.42
C SER A 325 4.43 -36.62 -42.51
N ASN A 326 3.58 -37.63 -42.75
CA ASN A 326 3.54 -38.87 -42.00
C ASN A 326 3.75 -40.03 -42.98
N ASP A 327 4.90 -40.68 -42.88
CA ASP A 327 5.26 -41.83 -43.72
C ASP A 327 4.83 -43.18 -43.13
N ASN A 328 4.25 -43.18 -41.92
CA ASN A 328 3.69 -44.37 -41.31
C ASN A 328 2.30 -44.69 -41.90
N PHE A 329 1.92 -45.97 -41.85
CA PHE A 329 0.60 -46.46 -42.26
C PHE A 329 -0.49 -46.19 -41.21
N ALA A 330 -0.11 -45.72 -40.01
CA ALA A 330 -1.00 -45.39 -38.91
C ALA A 330 -1.06 -43.87 -38.65
N SER A 331 -2.17 -43.41 -38.05
CA SER A 331 -2.27 -42.02 -37.61
C SER A 331 -1.38 -41.74 -36.41
N GLU A 332 -0.61 -40.68 -36.47
CA GLU A 332 0.38 -40.32 -35.45
C GLU A 332 -0.06 -39.13 -34.62
N SER A 333 0.33 -39.15 -33.33
CA SER A 333 0.06 -38.05 -32.40
C SER A 333 1.31 -37.22 -32.19
N ILE A 334 1.22 -35.92 -32.45
CA ILE A 334 2.33 -34.97 -32.32
C ILE A 334 1.92 -33.89 -31.33
N THR A 335 2.84 -33.45 -30.48
CA THR A 335 2.60 -32.30 -29.59
C THR A 335 3.59 -31.20 -29.91
N ALA A 336 3.10 -30.02 -30.29
CA ALA A 336 3.93 -28.82 -30.36
C ALA A 336 3.83 -28.09 -29.03
N ILE A 337 4.97 -27.70 -28.47
CA ILE A 337 5.07 -26.93 -27.22
C ILE A 337 5.71 -25.60 -27.56
N LEU A 338 4.97 -24.50 -27.39
CA LEU A 338 5.52 -23.17 -27.52
C LEU A 338 6.21 -22.77 -26.21
N VAL A 339 7.52 -22.58 -26.30
CA VAL A 339 8.40 -22.27 -25.17
C VAL A 339 8.77 -20.77 -25.17
N PRO A 340 8.49 -20.02 -24.10
CA PRO A 340 8.90 -18.62 -23.97
C PRO A 340 10.40 -18.50 -23.70
N ALA A 341 11.02 -17.45 -24.25
CA ALA A 341 12.42 -17.12 -23.99
C ALA A 341 12.55 -16.33 -22.68
N ARG A 342 13.53 -16.71 -21.85
CA ARG A 342 13.82 -16.02 -20.59
C ARG A 342 14.64 -14.75 -20.85
N ALA A 343 14.48 -13.74 -19.99
CA ALA A 343 15.28 -12.51 -20.04
C ALA A 343 16.79 -12.78 -19.97
N ASN A 344 17.20 -13.81 -19.22
CA ASN A 344 18.60 -14.21 -19.04
C ASN A 344 19.10 -15.22 -20.10
N GLY A 345 18.34 -15.42 -21.19
CA GLY A 345 18.64 -16.39 -22.23
C GLY A 345 18.09 -17.80 -21.96
N GLY A 346 17.97 -18.59 -23.02
CA GLY A 346 17.36 -19.92 -23.00
C GLY A 346 15.83 -19.90 -23.04
N PHE A 347 15.23 -21.09 -23.04
CA PHE A 347 13.78 -21.29 -23.17
C PHE A 347 13.22 -22.15 -22.04
N ASP A 348 11.99 -21.88 -21.61
CA ASP A 348 11.34 -22.60 -20.50
C ASP A 348 10.10 -23.37 -20.94
N ALA A 349 10.24 -24.68 -21.15
CA ALA A 349 9.10 -25.51 -21.54
C ALA A 349 8.01 -25.64 -20.45
N THR A 350 8.34 -25.45 -19.17
CA THR A 350 7.38 -25.61 -18.06
C THR A 350 6.33 -24.49 -18.03
N ARG A 351 6.66 -23.35 -18.62
CA ARG A 351 5.79 -22.16 -18.76
C ARG A 351 5.22 -22.02 -20.18
N GLY A 352 5.36 -23.07 -20.99
CA GLY A 352 4.83 -23.14 -22.34
C GLY A 352 3.35 -23.51 -22.40
N LYS A 353 2.79 -23.45 -23.61
CA LYS A 353 1.49 -24.05 -23.93
C LYS A 353 1.66 -25.01 -25.09
N GLU A 354 0.77 -25.98 -25.16
CA GLU A 354 0.85 -27.05 -26.15
C GLU A 354 -0.37 -27.13 -27.06
N LEU A 355 -0.12 -27.62 -28.27
CA LEU A 355 -1.14 -28.06 -29.21
C LEU A 355 -0.83 -29.52 -29.56
N SER A 356 -1.86 -30.38 -29.48
CA SER A 356 -1.75 -31.79 -29.80
C SER A 356 -2.49 -32.09 -31.10
N PHE A 357 -1.78 -32.66 -32.06
CA PHE A 357 -2.21 -32.91 -33.43
C PHE A 357 -2.32 -34.42 -33.65
N ARG A 358 -3.28 -34.85 -34.46
CA ARG A 358 -3.37 -36.21 -34.98
C ARG A 358 -3.27 -36.19 -36.51
N VAL A 359 -2.12 -36.61 -37.02
CA VAL A 359 -1.77 -36.55 -38.44
C VAL A 359 -2.07 -37.89 -39.11
N LEU A 360 -2.84 -37.85 -40.19
CA LEU A 360 -3.26 -39.03 -40.94
C LEU A 360 -2.13 -39.54 -41.87
N PRO A 361 -2.10 -40.85 -42.19
CA PRO A 361 -1.20 -41.42 -43.18
C PRO A 361 -1.37 -40.80 -44.57
N LYS A 362 -0.32 -40.90 -45.38
CA LYS A 362 -0.34 -40.54 -46.80
C LYS A 362 -1.40 -41.34 -47.57
N GLY A 363 -2.21 -40.64 -48.37
CA GLY A 363 -3.19 -41.27 -49.29
C GLY A 363 -4.57 -41.59 -48.71
N VAL A 364 -4.88 -41.19 -47.47
CA VAL A 364 -6.25 -41.31 -46.93
C VAL A 364 -7.13 -40.21 -47.54
N PRO A 365 -8.20 -40.55 -48.29
CA PRO A 365 -9.13 -39.54 -48.83
C PRO A 365 -9.87 -38.86 -47.69
N VAL A 366 -9.70 -37.55 -47.56
CA VAL A 366 -10.48 -36.74 -46.63
C VAL A 366 -11.72 -36.29 -47.37
N ALA A 367 -12.89 -36.73 -46.92
CA ALA A 367 -14.15 -36.20 -47.44
C ALA A 367 -14.21 -34.70 -47.16
N VAL A 368 -13.92 -33.88 -48.18
CA VAL A 368 -14.05 -32.43 -48.13
C VAL A 368 -15.55 -32.11 -48.03
N PRO A 369 -16.01 -31.33 -47.04
CA PRO A 369 -17.37 -30.80 -47.08
C PRO A 369 -17.46 -29.85 -48.28
N ALA A 370 -18.30 -30.18 -49.26
CA ALA A 370 -18.50 -29.36 -50.44
C ALA A 370 -18.95 -27.94 -50.04
N THR A 371 -18.22 -26.93 -50.49
CA THR A 371 -18.61 -25.52 -50.46
C THR A 371 -19.74 -25.29 -51.45
N THR A 372 -20.97 -25.20 -50.96
CA THR A 372 -22.09 -24.70 -51.76
C THR A 372 -22.15 -23.18 -51.65
N ASN A 373 -21.74 -22.50 -52.73
CA ASN A 373 -21.99 -21.09 -52.96
C ASN A 373 -23.51 -20.80 -52.94
N ILE A 374 -23.98 -19.88 -52.10
CA ILE A 374 -25.28 -19.23 -52.28
C ILE A 374 -25.12 -17.73 -52.07
N LYS A 375 -25.30 -16.98 -53.18
CA LYS A 375 -25.56 -15.53 -53.17
C LYS A 375 -27.02 -15.28 -52.72
N THR A 376 -27.19 -14.37 -51.75
CA THR A 376 -28.26 -13.34 -51.55
C THR A 376 -29.59 -13.54 -52.30
N GLN A 377 -30.81 -13.41 -51.75
CA GLN A 377 -31.42 -12.71 -50.59
C GLN A 377 -32.93 -13.09 -50.67
N THR A 378 -33.74 -13.24 -49.60
CA THR A 378 -34.67 -12.19 -49.11
C THR A 378 -35.65 -12.83 -48.10
N THR A 379 -35.65 -12.25 -46.88
CA THR A 379 -36.66 -12.22 -45.78
C THR A 379 -37.88 -13.16 -45.73
N ALA A 380 -37.93 -13.94 -44.65
CA ALA A 380 -38.82 -13.80 -43.47
C ALA A 380 -39.67 -15.03 -43.05
N LEU A 381 -39.53 -15.32 -41.75
CA LEU A 381 -40.49 -15.90 -40.79
C LEU A 381 -40.50 -17.43 -40.52
N HIS A 382 -39.71 -17.78 -39.48
CA HIS A 382 -39.99 -18.63 -38.30
C HIS A 382 -40.43 -20.11 -38.37
N ALA A 383 -39.85 -20.85 -37.40
CA ALA A 383 -40.12 -22.21 -36.87
C ALA A 383 -39.37 -23.35 -37.60
N THR A 384 -38.14 -23.73 -37.22
CA THR A 384 -37.59 -24.25 -35.94
C THR A 384 -38.07 -25.66 -35.57
N THR A 385 -37.36 -26.69 -36.05
CA THR A 385 -37.27 -28.03 -35.42
C THR A 385 -35.92 -28.64 -35.83
N ALA A 386 -34.85 -28.51 -35.05
CA ALA A 386 -34.45 -29.30 -33.88
C ALA A 386 -33.24 -30.21 -34.21
N ILE A 387 -32.05 -29.59 -34.24
CA ILE A 387 -30.78 -30.28 -34.00
C ILE A 387 -30.68 -30.47 -32.48
N VAL A 388 -30.72 -31.73 -32.03
CA VAL A 388 -30.57 -32.09 -30.61
C VAL A 388 -29.18 -31.64 -30.14
N PRO A 389 -29.07 -30.67 -29.22
CA PRO A 389 -27.78 -30.30 -28.64
C PRO A 389 -27.39 -31.37 -27.62
N ALA A 390 -26.14 -31.83 -27.67
CA ALA A 390 -25.55 -32.59 -26.56
C ALA A 390 -25.64 -31.73 -25.29
N LYS A 391 -26.53 -32.10 -24.37
CA LYS A 391 -26.82 -31.36 -23.15
C LYS A 391 -25.58 -31.38 -22.25
N LYS A 392 -24.80 -30.30 -22.26
CA LYS A 392 -23.74 -30.10 -21.26
C LYS A 392 -24.40 -29.93 -19.90
N VAL A 393 -24.21 -30.89 -19.01
CA VAL A 393 -24.83 -30.94 -17.67
C VAL A 393 -24.18 -29.92 -16.72
N PHE A 394 -22.89 -29.61 -16.91
CA PHE A 394 -22.13 -28.67 -16.10
C PHE A 394 -21.64 -27.49 -16.95
N THR A 395 -22.22 -26.31 -16.75
CA THR A 395 -21.92 -25.09 -17.53
C THR A 395 -21.35 -23.96 -16.68
N LYS A 396 -21.42 -24.05 -15.34
CA LYS A 396 -20.92 -23.03 -14.40
C LYS A 396 -19.78 -23.58 -13.53
N SER A 397 -18.94 -22.70 -12.99
CA SER A 397 -17.94 -23.10 -12.01
C SER A 397 -18.64 -23.40 -10.68
N LEU A 398 -18.40 -24.58 -10.09
CA LEU A 398 -19.03 -24.97 -8.82
C LEU A 398 -17.97 -25.02 -7.72
N VAL A 399 -18.13 -24.20 -6.69
CA VAL A 399 -17.23 -24.12 -5.53
C VAL A 399 -18.03 -24.19 -4.24
N ARG A 400 -17.36 -24.33 -3.10
CA ARG A 400 -18.04 -24.33 -1.79
C ARG A 400 -18.94 -23.09 -1.66
N GLY A 401 -20.17 -23.31 -1.21
CA GLY A 401 -21.20 -22.26 -1.06
C GLY A 401 -22.11 -22.09 -2.28
N THR A 402 -21.78 -22.68 -3.43
CA THR A 402 -22.70 -22.70 -4.60
C THR A 402 -23.84 -23.69 -4.39
N SER A 403 -25.02 -23.39 -4.92
CA SER A 403 -26.18 -24.28 -4.89
C SER A 403 -26.92 -24.26 -6.22
N GLY A 404 -27.68 -25.32 -6.51
CA GLY A 404 -28.51 -25.41 -7.70
C GLY A 404 -28.49 -26.78 -8.37
N ALA A 405 -29.16 -26.86 -9.53
CA ALA A 405 -29.34 -28.11 -10.26
C ALA A 405 -28.03 -28.76 -10.72
N GLU A 406 -27.02 -27.97 -11.13
CA GLU A 406 -25.70 -28.51 -11.51
C GLU A 406 -24.95 -29.10 -10.30
N VAL A 407 -25.10 -28.53 -9.10
CA VAL A 407 -24.52 -29.10 -7.88
C VAL A 407 -25.20 -30.42 -7.52
N ARG A 408 -26.52 -30.50 -7.70
CA ARG A 408 -27.29 -31.74 -7.48
C ARG A 408 -26.83 -32.84 -8.45
N ALA A 409 -26.70 -32.52 -9.74
CA ALA A 409 -26.19 -33.45 -10.75
C ALA A 409 -24.74 -33.92 -10.46
N LEU A 410 -23.90 -33.02 -9.94
CA LEU A 410 -22.54 -33.36 -9.51
C LEU A 410 -22.58 -34.36 -8.35
N GLN A 411 -23.40 -34.10 -7.34
CA GLN A 411 -23.54 -34.97 -6.17
C GLN A 411 -24.10 -36.35 -6.56
N GLU A 412 -25.07 -36.41 -7.48
CA GLU A 412 -25.61 -37.66 -8.03
C GLU A 412 -24.55 -38.45 -8.79
N PHE A 413 -23.69 -37.79 -9.56
CA PHE A 413 -22.55 -38.43 -10.22
C PHE A 413 -21.53 -38.96 -9.21
N LEU A 414 -21.11 -38.13 -8.26
CA LEU A 414 -20.10 -38.49 -7.25
C LEU A 414 -20.57 -39.64 -6.35
N LYS A 415 -21.87 -39.72 -6.03
CA LYS A 415 -22.47 -40.78 -5.20
C LYS A 415 -22.36 -42.17 -5.84
N LYS A 416 -22.18 -42.26 -7.17
CA LYS A 416 -22.00 -43.55 -7.86
C LYS A 416 -20.72 -44.28 -7.44
N ASP A 417 -19.76 -43.56 -6.87
CA ASP A 417 -18.52 -44.12 -6.33
C ASP A 417 -18.38 -43.77 -4.85
N SER A 418 -18.68 -44.72 -3.97
CA SER A 418 -18.60 -44.55 -2.52
C SER A 418 -17.16 -44.31 -2.01
N THR A 419 -16.13 -44.62 -2.81
CA THR A 419 -14.74 -44.28 -2.48
C THR A 419 -14.46 -42.78 -2.67
N LEU A 420 -15.20 -42.14 -3.58
CA LEU A 420 -15.11 -40.70 -3.82
C LEU A 420 -16.04 -39.92 -2.88
N TYR A 421 -17.29 -40.38 -2.73
CA TYR A 421 -18.31 -39.66 -1.96
C TYR A 421 -19.07 -40.55 -0.97
N PRO A 422 -18.40 -41.01 0.11
CA PRO A 422 -19.00 -41.90 1.10
C PRO A 422 -20.16 -41.24 1.84
N GLU A 423 -20.17 -39.91 1.97
CA GLU A 423 -21.27 -39.18 2.59
C GLU A 423 -22.55 -39.22 1.73
N GLY A 424 -22.44 -39.35 0.41
CA GLY A 424 -23.58 -39.58 -0.49
C GLY A 424 -24.71 -38.54 -0.44
N ILE A 425 -24.45 -37.33 0.08
CA ILE A 425 -25.45 -36.28 0.29
C ILE A 425 -25.77 -35.60 -1.05
N VAL A 426 -27.03 -35.68 -1.48
CA VAL A 426 -27.55 -35.04 -2.69
C VAL A 426 -28.63 -34.06 -2.29
N ASN A 427 -28.24 -32.85 -1.91
CA ASN A 427 -29.14 -31.77 -1.49
C ASN A 427 -29.06 -30.53 -2.40
N GLY A 428 -28.21 -30.56 -3.43
CA GLY A 428 -28.02 -29.45 -4.35
C GLY A 428 -27.22 -28.28 -3.77
N VAL A 429 -26.55 -28.46 -2.63
CA VAL A 429 -25.69 -27.44 -1.98
C VAL A 429 -24.26 -27.93 -1.89
N TYR A 430 -23.31 -27.14 -2.39
CA TYR A 430 -21.90 -27.49 -2.45
C TYR A 430 -21.25 -27.22 -1.09
N GLY A 431 -21.41 -28.17 -0.18
CA GLY A 431 -20.85 -28.11 1.17
C GLY A 431 -19.46 -28.75 1.28
N PRO A 432 -18.90 -28.81 2.51
CA PRO A 432 -17.60 -29.42 2.78
C PRO A 432 -17.46 -30.88 2.30
N ALA A 433 -18.55 -31.67 2.36
CA ALA A 433 -18.54 -33.06 1.91
C ALA A 433 -18.40 -33.18 0.39
N THR A 434 -19.12 -32.34 -0.37
CA THR A 434 -19.03 -32.29 -1.84
C THR A 434 -17.65 -31.82 -2.30
N GLU A 435 -17.06 -30.84 -1.60
CA GLU A 435 -15.70 -30.38 -1.88
C GLU A 435 -14.65 -31.49 -1.69
N ARG A 436 -14.73 -32.25 -0.59
CA ARG A 436 -13.83 -33.38 -0.37
C ARG A 436 -13.96 -34.44 -1.47
N ALA A 437 -15.19 -34.73 -1.90
CA ALA A 437 -15.44 -35.67 -2.98
C ALA A 437 -14.86 -35.18 -4.33
N VAL A 438 -14.97 -33.89 -4.64
CA VAL A 438 -14.35 -33.31 -5.85
C VAL A 438 -12.83 -33.32 -5.75
N LYS A 439 -12.24 -33.05 -4.58
CA LYS A 439 -10.79 -33.21 -4.37
C LYS A 439 -10.33 -34.65 -4.66
N ARG A 440 -11.03 -35.65 -4.14
CA ARG A 440 -10.74 -37.07 -4.42
C ARG A 440 -10.90 -37.41 -5.90
N LEU A 441 -11.95 -36.90 -6.56
CA LEU A 441 -12.15 -37.06 -8.01
C LEU A 441 -10.98 -36.46 -8.79
N GLN A 442 -10.56 -35.24 -8.45
CA GLN A 442 -9.43 -34.57 -9.09
C GLN A 442 -8.13 -35.34 -8.90
N VAL A 443 -7.89 -35.90 -7.72
CA VAL A 443 -6.72 -36.76 -7.47
C VAL A 443 -6.82 -38.06 -8.28
N LYS A 444 -7.99 -38.72 -8.29
CA LYS A 444 -8.23 -39.98 -9.02
C LYS A 444 -7.98 -39.85 -10.53
N TYR A 445 -8.38 -38.72 -11.11
CA TYR A 445 -8.20 -38.41 -12.53
C TYR A 445 -6.98 -37.54 -12.83
N LYS A 446 -6.05 -37.38 -11.86
CA LYS A 446 -4.80 -36.61 -12.00
C LYS A 446 -5.01 -35.17 -12.50
N LEU A 447 -6.14 -34.55 -12.13
CA LEU A 447 -6.51 -33.17 -12.49
C LEU A 447 -6.00 -32.11 -11.50
N GLY A 448 -5.53 -32.51 -10.31
CA GLY A 448 -4.97 -31.57 -9.35
C GLY A 448 -4.67 -32.18 -7.98
N ASN A 449 -3.86 -31.45 -7.19
CA ASN A 449 -3.51 -31.72 -5.80
C ASN A 449 -3.61 -30.43 -4.97
N GLN A 450 -3.21 -30.45 -3.69
CA GLN A 450 -3.31 -29.30 -2.78
C GLN A 450 -2.63 -28.01 -3.28
N SER A 451 -1.66 -28.11 -4.20
CA SER A 451 -0.96 -26.97 -4.81
C SER A 451 -1.58 -26.49 -6.12
N THR A 452 -2.65 -27.13 -6.62
CA THR A 452 -3.31 -26.77 -7.88
C THR A 452 -4.37 -25.68 -7.66
N PRO A 453 -4.31 -24.54 -8.38
CA PRO A 453 -5.37 -23.54 -8.36
C PRO A 453 -6.72 -24.16 -8.79
N GLY A 454 -7.74 -24.05 -7.93
CA GLY A 454 -9.05 -24.68 -8.16
C GLY A 454 -9.21 -26.10 -7.58
N TYR A 455 -8.27 -26.56 -6.76
CA TYR A 455 -8.40 -27.82 -6.01
C TYR A 455 -9.62 -27.82 -5.08
N GLY A 456 -10.55 -28.75 -5.31
CA GLY A 456 -11.86 -28.79 -4.65
C GLY A 456 -12.94 -27.90 -5.27
N GLY A 457 -12.66 -27.27 -6.41
CA GLY A 457 -13.65 -26.57 -7.23
C GLY A 457 -13.84 -27.23 -8.59
N VAL A 458 -15.03 -27.12 -9.16
CA VAL A 458 -15.38 -27.65 -10.49
C VAL A 458 -15.15 -26.56 -11.54
N GLY A 459 -13.88 -26.31 -11.85
CA GLY A 459 -13.45 -25.37 -12.89
C GLY A 459 -13.53 -25.94 -14.32
N PRO A 460 -13.11 -25.20 -15.36
CA PRO A 460 -13.20 -25.61 -16.76
C PRO A 460 -12.66 -27.02 -17.06
N ILE A 461 -11.52 -27.38 -16.47
CA ILE A 461 -10.90 -28.70 -16.65
C ILE A 461 -11.76 -29.81 -16.02
N THR A 462 -12.18 -29.64 -14.75
CA THR A 462 -13.04 -30.62 -14.06
C THR A 462 -14.42 -30.75 -14.71
N ARG A 463 -14.97 -29.67 -15.27
CA ARG A 463 -16.23 -29.70 -16.04
C ARG A 463 -16.08 -30.42 -17.37
N GLY A 464 -14.94 -30.27 -18.03
CA GLY A 464 -14.62 -31.02 -19.25
C GLY A 464 -14.69 -32.52 -19.00
N LEU A 465 -14.04 -32.98 -17.92
CA LEU A 465 -14.12 -34.37 -17.48
C LEU A 465 -15.54 -34.80 -17.10
N LEU A 466 -16.25 -34.02 -16.27
CA LEU A 466 -17.60 -34.41 -15.85
C LEU A 466 -18.58 -34.50 -17.02
N ASN A 467 -18.54 -33.55 -17.96
CA ASN A 467 -19.39 -33.60 -19.15
C ASN A 467 -19.01 -34.74 -20.12
N SER A 468 -17.77 -35.25 -20.07
CA SER A 468 -17.39 -36.44 -20.86
C SER A 468 -17.84 -37.75 -20.22
N LEU A 469 -18.03 -37.76 -18.89
CA LEU A 469 -18.45 -38.94 -18.12
C LEU A 469 -19.97 -39.03 -17.90
N VAL A 470 -20.71 -37.93 -18.07
CA VAL A 470 -22.18 -37.87 -17.91
C VAL A 470 -22.90 -37.83 -19.26
N LYS A 471 -22.43 -38.63 -20.24
CA LYS A 471 -23.08 -38.76 -21.54
C LYS A 471 -24.48 -39.37 -21.45
#